data_AF-C4FKE4-F1
#
_entry.id   AF-C4FKE4-F1
#
_cell.length_a   1.000
_cell.length_b   1.000
_cell.length_c   1.000
_cell.angle_alpha   90.00
_cell.angle_beta   90.00
_cell.angle_gamma   90.00
#
_symmetry.space_group_name_H-M   'P 1'
#
loop_
_entity.id
_entity.type
_entity.pdbx_description
1 polymer ?
#
loop_
_entity_poly.entity_id
_entity_poly.type
_entity_poly.pdbx_seq_one_letter_code
_entity_poly.pdbx_strand_id
1 'polypeptide(L)'
;MVGEILNNAIQHSLSPIGAVITAQYFPIQGRLQIVVVDRGVGFLHNIQKQYQVNTEQDAILKALEKGVSSSPTKMYSTAIDNAGYGLYALKTIIEKTNGKLMIISNNGIVKLYRHYLTAQELQNTGWKGSIVAFELFEDEINKINFTIEDFFRIYIWDQDEELF
;
A
#
# COMPACT_ATOMS: atom_id res chain seq x y z
N MET A 1 5.35 -5.16 7.13
CA MET A 1 4.24 -4.75 6.23
C MET A 1 3.19 -3.87 6.90
N VAL A 2 2.30 -4.39 7.77
CA VAL A 2 1.18 -3.57 8.31
C VAL A 2 1.63 -2.31 9.04
N GLY A 3 2.66 -2.42 9.89
CA GLY A 3 3.24 -1.28 10.58
C GLY A 3 3.84 -0.23 9.64
N GLU A 4 4.32 -0.64 8.46
CA GLU A 4 4.87 0.27 7.46
C GLU A 4 3.77 1.05 6.75
N ILE A 5 2.66 0.41 6.38
CA ILE A 5 1.49 1.09 5.80
C ILE A 5 0.92 2.10 6.79
N LEU A 6 0.81 1.71 8.07
CA LEU A 6 0.37 2.62 9.13
C LEU A 6 1.36 3.80 9.31
N ASN A 7 2.66 3.52 9.31
CA ASN A 7 3.68 4.56 9.42
C ASN A 7 3.66 5.53 8.23
N ASN A 8 3.44 5.04 7.01
CA ASN A 8 3.27 5.88 5.82
C ASN A 8 2.08 6.85 6.01
N ALA A 9 0.95 6.34 6.51
CA ALA A 9 -0.21 7.17 6.81
C ALA A 9 0.10 8.21 7.90
N ILE A 10 0.79 7.84 8.98
CA ILE A 10 1.16 8.78 10.06
C ILE A 10 2.12 9.86 9.56
N GLN A 11 3.14 9.48 8.79
CA GLN A 11 4.22 10.38 8.35
C GLN A 11 3.79 11.32 7.22
N HIS A 12 2.98 10.83 6.28
CA HIS A 12 2.71 11.56 5.03
C HIS A 12 1.32 12.18 4.95
N SER A 13 0.35 11.75 5.76
CA SER A 13 -1.03 12.23 5.62
C SER A 13 -1.21 13.69 6.04
N LEU A 14 -0.41 14.21 6.98
CA LEU A 14 -0.68 15.46 7.68
C LEU A 14 -2.11 15.50 8.27
N SER A 15 -2.65 14.34 8.63
CA SER A 15 -4.03 14.22 9.10
C SER A 15 -4.18 14.74 10.53
N PRO A 16 -5.24 15.52 10.84
CA PRO A 16 -5.48 16.02 12.20
C PRO A 16 -5.84 14.92 13.20
N ILE A 17 -6.20 13.73 12.72
CA ILE A 17 -6.56 12.58 13.56
C ILE A 17 -5.46 11.49 13.55
N GLY A 18 -4.33 11.75 12.89
CA GLY A 18 -3.35 10.71 12.60
C GLY A 18 -3.91 9.65 11.63
N ALA A 19 -3.72 8.38 11.96
CA ALA A 19 -4.20 7.26 11.17
C ALA A 19 -4.95 6.25 12.04
N VAL A 20 -5.99 5.65 11.47
CA VAL A 20 -6.79 4.58 12.08
C VAL A 20 -6.49 3.28 11.35
N ILE A 21 -6.27 2.21 12.09
CA ILE A 21 -6.13 0.86 11.54
C ILE A 21 -7.20 -0.06 12.12
N THR A 22 -7.76 -0.90 11.26
CA THR A 22 -8.59 -2.05 11.67
C THR A 22 -8.15 -3.30 10.93
N ALA A 23 -8.27 -4.44 11.59
CA ALA A 23 -8.06 -5.75 11.01
C ALA A 23 -9.14 -6.70 11.51
N GLN A 24 -9.73 -7.47 10.60
CA GLN A 24 -10.77 -8.43 10.92
C GLN A 24 -10.59 -9.71 10.12
N TYR A 25 -10.60 -10.84 10.82
CA TYR A 25 -10.71 -12.15 10.20
C TYR A 25 -12.18 -12.58 10.16
N PHE A 26 -12.58 -13.13 9.02
CA PHE A 26 -13.92 -13.61 8.72
C PHE A 26 -13.86 -15.14 8.49
N PRO A 27 -14.07 -15.96 9.55
CA PRO A 27 -13.81 -17.40 9.49
C PRO A 27 -14.64 -18.15 8.46
N ILE A 28 -15.92 -17.80 8.32
CA ILE A 28 -16.83 -18.44 7.35
C ILE A 28 -16.35 -18.22 5.91
N GLN A 29 -15.72 -17.07 5.65
CA GLN A 29 -15.21 -16.70 4.34
C GLN A 29 -13.71 -17.02 4.15
N GLY A 30 -13.01 -17.53 5.17
CA GLY A 30 -11.56 -17.73 5.12
C GLY A 30 -10.79 -16.46 4.74
N ARG A 31 -11.25 -15.28 5.19
CA ARG A 31 -10.79 -13.98 4.69
C ARG A 31 -10.24 -13.11 5.81
N LEU A 32 -9.02 -12.62 5.65
CA LEU A 32 -8.45 -11.55 6.47
C LEU A 32 -8.58 -10.22 5.73
N GLN A 33 -9.14 -9.19 6.37
CA GLN A 33 -9.21 -7.83 5.84
C GLN A 33 -8.47 -6.87 6.77
N ILE A 34 -7.62 -6.02 6.20
CA ILE A 34 -6.93 -4.94 6.92
C ILE A 34 -7.22 -3.63 6.21
N VAL A 35 -7.49 -2.58 6.98
CA VAL A 35 -7.77 -1.24 6.46
C VAL A 35 -7.01 -0.21 7.29
N VAL A 36 -6.25 0.65 6.62
CA VAL A 36 -5.61 1.83 7.18
C VAL A 36 -6.27 3.07 6.57
N VAL A 37 -6.68 4.01 7.41
CA VAL A 37 -7.39 5.22 7.00
C VAL A 37 -6.74 6.45 7.62
N ASP A 38 -6.59 7.50 6.83
CA ASP A 38 -6.27 8.84 7.29
C ASP A 38 -7.29 9.87 6.76
N ARG A 39 -7.33 11.05 7.37
CA ARG A 39 -8.11 12.21 6.92
C ARG A 39 -7.18 13.35 6.48
N GLY A 40 -6.18 13.00 5.70
CA GLY A 40 -5.07 13.85 5.33
C GLY A 40 -5.17 14.45 3.93
N VAL A 41 -3.98 14.72 3.37
CA VAL A 41 -3.78 15.40 2.08
C VAL A 41 -3.88 14.49 0.86
N GLY A 42 -3.83 13.17 1.04
CA GLY A 42 -3.82 12.20 -0.05
C GLY A 42 -2.44 11.96 -0.68
N PHE A 43 -2.38 11.00 -1.59
CA PHE A 43 -1.19 10.53 -2.30
C PHE A 43 -0.62 11.59 -3.23
N LEU A 44 -1.46 12.22 -4.07
CA LEU A 44 -1.00 13.19 -5.07
C LEU A 44 -0.19 14.31 -4.43
N HIS A 45 -0.64 14.83 -3.28
CA HIS A 45 0.03 15.90 -2.55
C HIS A 45 1.52 15.62 -2.32
N ASN A 46 1.88 14.37 -2.00
CA ASN A 46 3.23 13.98 -1.66
C ASN A 46 4.02 13.45 -2.86
N ILE A 47 3.41 12.60 -3.69
CA ILE A 47 4.10 11.97 -4.82
C ILE A 47 4.47 12.99 -5.90
N GLN A 48 3.62 14.00 -6.16
CA GLN A 48 3.91 15.04 -7.16
C GLN A 48 5.13 15.91 -6.83
N LYS A 49 5.62 15.87 -5.58
CA LYS A 49 6.82 16.62 -5.16
C LYS A 49 8.10 16.09 -5.81
N GLN A 50 8.11 14.81 -6.21
CA GLN A 50 9.29 14.13 -6.75
C GLN A 50 9.04 13.46 -8.10
N TYR A 51 7.78 13.16 -8.43
CA TYR A 51 7.41 12.44 -9.65
C TYR A 51 6.38 13.23 -10.46
N GLN A 52 6.46 13.12 -11.78
CA GLN A 52 5.51 13.77 -12.70
C GLN A 52 4.18 12.99 -12.70
N VAL A 53 3.29 13.33 -11.79
CA VAL A 53 1.92 12.79 -11.68
C VAL A 53 0.94 13.94 -11.51
N ASN A 54 -0.25 13.84 -12.10
CA ASN A 54 -1.24 14.93 -12.11
C ASN A 54 -2.57 14.54 -11.47
N THR A 55 -2.79 13.24 -11.21
CA THR A 55 -4.02 12.71 -10.66
C THR A 55 -3.74 11.82 -9.45
N GLU A 56 -4.72 11.64 -8.57
CA GLU A 56 -4.60 10.76 -7.40
C GLU A 56 -4.34 9.31 -7.79
N GLN A 57 -4.94 8.88 -8.89
CA GLN A 57 -4.78 7.55 -9.47
C GLN A 57 -3.33 7.35 -9.93
N ASP A 58 -2.79 8.29 -10.69
CA ASP A 58 -1.40 8.23 -11.15
C ASP A 58 -0.44 8.25 -9.96
N ALA A 59 -0.73 9.06 -8.94
CA ALA A 59 0.05 9.10 -7.71
C ALA A 59 0.02 7.77 -6.94
N ILE A 60 -1.14 7.12 -6.84
CA ILE A 60 -1.27 5.80 -6.22
C ILE A 60 -0.51 4.75 -7.04
N LEU A 61 -0.69 4.73 -8.37
CA LEU A 61 0.01 3.80 -9.25
C LEU A 61 1.52 3.96 -9.13
N LYS A 62 2.00 5.20 -9.10
CA LYS A 62 3.41 5.51 -8.90
C LYS A 62 3.91 5.02 -7.54
N ALA A 63 3.14 5.23 -6.46
CA ALA A 63 3.47 4.76 -5.12
C ALA A 63 3.49 3.23 -4.96
N LEU A 64 2.95 2.48 -5.93
CA LEU A 64 3.00 1.02 -5.98
C LEU A 64 4.23 0.50 -6.74
N GLU A 65 5.04 1.37 -7.35
CA GLU A 65 6.30 1.00 -7.99
C GLU A 65 7.41 0.80 -6.95
N LYS A 66 8.36 -0.07 -7.28
CA LYS A 66 9.52 -0.38 -6.42
C LYS A 66 10.34 0.89 -6.17
N GLY A 67 10.72 1.13 -4.90
CA GLY A 67 11.58 2.24 -4.50
C GLY A 67 10.93 3.63 -4.56
N VAL A 68 9.61 3.73 -4.76
CA VAL A 68 8.93 5.03 -4.78
C VAL A 68 8.57 5.49 -3.37
N SER A 69 9.15 6.62 -2.96
CA SER A 69 8.85 7.27 -1.68
C SER A 69 8.92 8.78 -1.82
N SER A 70 8.03 9.49 -1.12
CA SER A 70 8.04 10.94 -1.02
C SER A 70 8.70 11.39 0.29
N SER A 71 10.03 11.29 0.40
CA SER A 71 10.73 11.67 1.65
C SER A 71 11.14 13.15 1.68
N PRO A 72 10.97 13.88 2.80
CA PRO A 72 11.99 14.81 3.26
C PRO A 72 13.01 14.03 4.11
N THR A 73 14.21 13.88 3.59
CA THR A 73 15.31 13.15 4.23
C THR A 73 15.68 13.78 5.58
N LYS A 74 15.69 12.94 6.64
CA LYS A 74 16.42 13.00 7.94
C LYS A 74 15.51 12.95 9.17
N MET A 75 15.58 11.84 9.94
CA MET A 75 16.00 11.85 11.36
C MET A 75 16.09 10.40 11.92
N TYR A 76 17.28 9.99 12.35
CA TYR A 76 17.59 8.89 13.28
C TYR A 76 16.84 7.56 13.13
N SER A 77 17.25 6.74 12.17
CA SER A 77 17.08 5.30 12.25
C SER A 77 18.04 4.66 11.27
N THR A 78 18.67 3.55 11.64
CA THR A 78 19.43 2.68 10.73
C THR A 78 18.56 2.03 9.63
N ALA A 79 17.28 2.43 9.52
CA ALA A 79 16.33 2.06 8.45
C ALA A 79 16.43 2.97 7.20
N ILE A 80 17.63 3.42 6.85
CA ILE A 80 17.86 4.30 5.69
C ILE A 80 17.58 3.58 4.36
N ASP A 81 17.59 2.24 4.32
CA ASP A 81 17.53 1.49 3.07
C ASP A 81 16.13 1.01 2.65
N ASN A 82 15.08 1.22 3.45
CA ASN A 82 13.76 0.59 3.21
C ASN A 82 12.63 1.55 2.81
N ALA A 83 12.93 2.83 2.53
CA ALA A 83 11.89 3.81 2.18
C ALA A 83 11.31 3.52 0.79
N GLY A 84 9.98 3.39 0.68
CA GLY A 84 9.29 3.21 -0.61
C GLY A 84 9.06 1.76 -1.04
N TYR A 85 9.26 0.79 -0.14
CA TYR A 85 9.08 -0.62 -0.44
C TYR A 85 7.77 -1.22 0.08
N GLY A 86 7.15 -0.66 1.12
CA GLY A 86 5.98 -1.27 1.76
C GLY A 86 4.76 -1.46 0.87
N LEU A 87 4.42 -0.45 0.07
CA LEU A 87 3.29 -0.53 -0.86
C LEU A 87 3.59 -1.44 -2.06
N TYR A 88 4.84 -1.43 -2.54
CA TYR A 88 5.31 -2.36 -3.56
C TYR A 88 5.24 -3.81 -3.07
N ALA A 89 5.80 -4.11 -1.90
CA ALA A 89 5.78 -5.45 -1.31
C ALA A 89 4.34 -5.92 -1.05
N LEU A 90 3.46 -5.03 -0.55
CA LEU A 90 2.05 -5.31 -0.40
C LEU A 90 1.40 -5.68 -1.75
N LYS A 91 1.63 -4.89 -2.81
CA LYS A 91 1.14 -5.20 -4.16
C LYS A 91 1.59 -6.60 -4.59
N THR A 92 2.88 -6.90 -4.48
CA THR A 92 3.47 -8.18 -4.91
C THR A 92 2.88 -9.36 -4.15
N ILE A 93 2.66 -9.23 -2.83
CA ILE A 93 1.99 -10.26 -2.01
C ILE A 93 0.55 -10.46 -2.50
N ILE A 94 -0.18 -9.37 -2.77
CA ILE A 94 -1.57 -9.44 -3.25
C ILE A 94 -1.67 -10.13 -4.61
N GLU A 95 -0.74 -9.83 -5.53
CA GLU A 95 -0.68 -10.50 -6.84
C GLU A 95 -0.39 -11.99 -6.70
N LYS A 96 0.59 -12.38 -5.86
CA LYS A 96 0.95 -13.78 -5.67
C LYS A 96 -0.14 -14.59 -4.96
N THR A 97 -0.81 -14.00 -3.98
CA THR A 97 -1.82 -14.68 -3.15
C THR A 97 -3.24 -14.56 -3.69
N ASN A 98 -3.44 -14.00 -4.89
CA ASN A 98 -4.76 -13.70 -5.45
C ASN A 98 -5.65 -12.90 -4.49
N GLY A 99 -5.03 -12.04 -3.67
CA GLY A 99 -5.70 -11.16 -2.74
C GLY A 99 -6.43 -10.01 -3.44
N LYS A 100 -6.95 -9.09 -2.64
CA LYS A 100 -7.48 -7.81 -3.11
C LYS A 100 -6.76 -6.66 -2.46
N LEU A 101 -6.50 -5.61 -3.22
CA LEU A 101 -6.02 -4.33 -2.71
C LEU A 101 -6.91 -3.23 -3.29
N MET A 102 -7.25 -2.27 -2.45
CA MET A 102 -7.98 -1.07 -2.81
C MET A 102 -7.32 0.11 -2.11
N ILE A 103 -6.92 1.10 -2.89
CA ILE A 103 -6.39 2.35 -2.39
C ILE A 103 -7.30 3.47 -2.88
N ILE A 104 -7.83 4.26 -1.96
CA ILE A 104 -8.58 5.48 -2.24
C ILE A 104 -7.75 6.66 -1.74
N SER A 105 -7.64 7.71 -2.53
CA SER A 105 -7.01 8.96 -2.15
C SER A 105 -7.82 10.11 -2.71
N ASN A 106 -8.46 10.90 -1.85
CA ASN A 106 -9.38 11.97 -2.25
C ASN A 106 -10.44 11.48 -3.28
N ASN A 107 -10.34 11.89 -4.54
CA ASN A 107 -11.22 11.45 -5.64
C ASN A 107 -10.64 10.30 -6.48
N GLY A 108 -9.44 9.81 -6.19
CA GLY A 108 -8.83 8.68 -6.88
C GLY A 108 -9.06 7.35 -6.20
N ILE A 109 -9.20 6.30 -7.02
CA ILE A 109 -9.22 4.92 -6.54
C ILE A 109 -8.42 4.02 -7.49
N VAL A 110 -7.60 3.17 -6.89
CA VAL A 110 -6.93 2.04 -7.55
C VAL A 110 -7.40 0.75 -6.88
N LYS A 111 -7.76 -0.23 -7.70
CA LYS A 111 -8.10 -1.58 -7.25
C LYS A 111 -7.21 -2.57 -7.94
N LEU A 112 -6.76 -3.56 -7.19
CA LEU A 112 -6.02 -4.70 -7.67
C LEU A 112 -6.74 -5.96 -7.19
N TYR A 113 -7.03 -6.85 -8.12
CA TYR A 113 -7.50 -8.20 -7.83
C TYR A 113 -6.78 -9.17 -8.76
N ARG A 114 -6.01 -10.10 -8.19
CA ARG A 114 -5.10 -10.96 -8.95
C ARG A 114 -4.11 -10.10 -9.76
N HIS A 115 -4.19 -10.11 -11.08
CA HIS A 115 -3.38 -9.27 -11.98
C HIS A 115 -4.17 -8.13 -12.63
N TYR A 116 -5.44 -7.94 -12.25
CA TYR A 116 -6.29 -6.89 -12.80
C TYR A 116 -6.15 -5.63 -11.96
N LEU A 117 -5.35 -4.69 -12.46
CA LEU A 117 -5.18 -3.36 -11.89
C LEU A 117 -6.09 -2.37 -12.63
N THR A 118 -6.97 -1.70 -11.89
CA THR A 118 -7.86 -0.67 -12.41
C THR A 118 -7.66 0.63 -11.66
N ALA A 119 -7.68 1.74 -12.38
CA ALA A 119 -7.55 3.08 -11.82
C ALA A 119 -8.66 3.97 -12.39
N GLN A 120 -9.36 4.70 -11.53
CA GLN A 120 -10.51 5.52 -11.94
C GLN A 120 -10.68 6.73 -11.03
N GLU A 121 -11.33 7.77 -11.55
CA GLU A 121 -11.81 8.91 -10.76
C GLU A 121 -13.22 8.66 -10.25
N LEU A 122 -13.41 8.92 -8.96
CA LEU A 122 -14.69 8.86 -8.30
C LEU A 122 -15.33 10.24 -8.33
N GLN A 123 -16.54 10.28 -8.87
CA GLN A 123 -17.35 11.49 -8.89
C GLN A 123 -18.08 11.66 -7.56
N ASN A 124 -18.21 12.89 -7.07
CA ASN A 124 -19.04 13.27 -5.92
C ASN A 124 -18.75 12.52 -4.60
N THR A 125 -17.49 12.18 -4.28
CA THR A 125 -17.17 11.39 -3.07
C THR A 125 -17.29 12.16 -1.75
N GLY A 126 -16.99 13.47 -1.77
CA GLY A 126 -16.80 14.27 -0.55
C GLY A 126 -15.64 13.79 0.36
N TRP A 127 -14.87 12.79 -0.07
CA TRP A 127 -13.81 12.19 0.71
C TRP A 127 -12.54 13.05 0.69
N LYS A 128 -11.84 13.12 1.83
CA LYS A 128 -10.54 13.77 1.98
C LYS A 128 -9.62 12.92 2.83
N GLY A 129 -8.44 12.60 2.30
CA GLY A 129 -7.48 11.67 2.90
C GLY A 129 -7.36 10.37 2.12
N SER A 130 -6.73 9.37 2.74
CA SER A 130 -6.44 8.09 2.09
C SER A 130 -7.04 6.90 2.83
N ILE A 131 -7.35 5.85 2.08
CA ILE A 131 -7.75 4.53 2.57
C ILE A 131 -6.88 3.52 1.84
N VAL A 132 -6.17 2.67 2.58
CA VAL A 132 -5.46 1.50 2.04
C VAL A 132 -6.12 0.28 2.66
N ALA A 133 -6.84 -0.49 1.85
CA ALA A 133 -7.56 -1.69 2.26
C ALA A 133 -7.04 -2.89 1.47
N PHE A 134 -6.75 -4.00 2.14
CA PHE A 134 -6.39 -5.23 1.46
C PHE A 134 -6.96 -6.47 2.13
N GLU A 135 -7.11 -7.51 1.34
CA GLU A 135 -7.68 -8.79 1.73
C GLU A 135 -6.79 -9.94 1.28
N LEU A 136 -6.65 -10.92 2.18
CA LEU A 136 -6.00 -12.20 1.92
C LEU A 136 -7.02 -13.32 2.13
N PHE A 137 -6.94 -14.36 1.29
CA PHE A 137 -7.85 -15.50 1.30
C PHE A 137 -7.07 -16.76 1.63
N GLU A 138 -7.47 -17.46 2.68
CA GLU A 138 -6.82 -18.66 3.19
C GLU A 138 -6.71 -19.75 2.12
N ASP A 139 -7.81 -20.00 1.39
CA ASP A 139 -7.83 -20.99 0.31
C ASP A 139 -6.84 -20.67 -0.81
N GLU A 140 -6.66 -19.40 -1.16
CA GLU A 140 -5.73 -19.00 -2.23
C GLU A 140 -4.27 -19.14 -1.77
N ILE A 141 -3.97 -18.74 -0.53
CA ILE A 141 -2.65 -18.95 0.10
C ILE A 141 -2.31 -20.44 0.14
N ASN A 142 -3.25 -21.28 0.56
CA ASN A 142 -3.07 -22.73 0.66
C ASN A 142 -2.88 -23.39 -0.72
N LYS A 143 -3.66 -22.98 -1.74
CA LYS A 143 -3.56 -23.53 -3.10
C LYS A 143 -2.17 -23.39 -3.72
N ILE A 144 -1.49 -22.28 -3.44
CA ILE A 144 -0.18 -21.99 -4.01
C ILE A 144 0.97 -22.36 -3.06
N ASN A 145 0.66 -22.92 -1.89
CA ASN A 145 1.62 -23.20 -0.82
C ASN A 145 2.47 -21.99 -0.45
N PHE A 146 1.88 -20.79 -0.39
CA PHE A 146 2.64 -19.56 -0.10
C PHE A 146 3.23 -19.64 1.31
N THR A 147 4.56 -19.58 1.42
CA THR A 147 5.25 -19.79 2.70
C THR A 147 5.73 -18.50 3.33
N ILE A 148 6.23 -18.61 4.56
CA ILE A 148 6.91 -17.50 5.23
C ILE A 148 8.20 -17.10 4.50
N GLU A 149 8.89 -18.04 3.85
CA GLU A 149 10.06 -17.75 3.01
C GLU A 149 9.69 -16.95 1.76
N ASP A 150 8.54 -17.21 1.14
CA ASP A 150 8.04 -16.40 0.02
C ASP A 150 7.74 -14.97 0.47
N PHE A 151 7.13 -14.83 1.65
CA PHE A 151 6.90 -13.51 2.26
C PHE A 151 8.21 -12.77 2.51
N PHE A 152 9.19 -13.42 3.13
CA PHE A 152 10.50 -12.82 3.40
C PHE A 152 11.26 -12.48 2.11
N ARG A 153 11.15 -13.29 1.06
CA ARG A 153 11.76 -12.99 -0.24
C ARG A 153 11.22 -11.68 -0.81
N ILE A 154 9.91 -11.48 -0.76
CA ILE A 154 9.28 -10.26 -1.28
C ILE A 154 9.61 -9.05 -0.41
N TYR A 155 9.62 -9.23 0.92
CA TYR A 155 9.76 -8.12 1.84
C TYR A 155 11.22 -7.72 2.12
N ILE A 156 12.13 -8.70 2.14
CA ILE A 156 13.55 -8.55 2.51
C ILE A 156 14.47 -8.74 1.30
N TRP A 157 14.30 -9.76 0.46
CA TRP A 157 15.31 -10.08 -0.57
C TRP A 157 15.15 -9.35 -1.90
N ASP A 158 13.94 -8.92 -2.25
CA ASP A 158 13.74 -7.99 -3.38
C ASP A 158 14.40 -6.62 -3.11
N GLN A 159 14.95 -6.39 -1.90
CA GLN A 159 15.78 -5.25 -1.55
C GLN A 159 17.24 -5.40 -2.04
N ASP A 160 17.76 -6.63 -2.16
CA ASP A 160 19.20 -6.92 -2.30
C ASP A 160 19.64 -7.30 -3.72
N GLU A 161 18.70 -7.59 -4.65
CA GLU A 161 19.03 -8.04 -6.02
C GLU A 161 19.62 -6.94 -6.94
N GLU A 162 19.80 -5.69 -6.47
CA GLU A 162 20.42 -4.59 -7.25
C GLU A 162 21.92 -4.35 -6.94
N LEU A 163 22.57 -5.22 -6.15
CA LEU A 163 24.00 -5.07 -5.81
C LEU A 163 24.99 -5.94 -6.62
N PHE A 164 24.57 -6.58 -7.71
CA PHE A 164 25.46 -7.36 -8.59
C PHE A 164 25.22 -7.13 -10.08
#